data_AF-V4KX09-F1
#
_entry.id   AF-V4KX09-F1
#
_cell.length_a   1.000
_cell.length_b   1.000
_cell.length_c   1.000
_cell.angle_alpha   90.00
_cell.angle_beta   90.00
_cell.angle_gamma   90.00
#
_symmetry.space_group_name_H-M   'P 1'
#
loop_
_entity.id
_entity.type
_entity.pdbx_description
1 polymer ?
#
loop_
_entity_poly.entity_id
_entity_poly.type
_entity_poly.pdbx_seq_one_letter_code
_entity_poly.pdbx_strand_id
1 'polypeptide(L)'
;MSKRKRPEPKSSSSMGGINEDEKKLLTLIRSKEGMGATTFEMKVGTSIQPTLITRAIASLKRNHLIKEVPNMNNKGIKHFLGVEFEPCKELTGGDWYIDGALDVDKIEGLKEICVKILERHKNRVVTLDVICSYFEKVMDKDKLTKEQTKEILKNLVLDNVIMEVKSSGLSEFSSTRIGEVCYKLTGKKSGGGEARAGAFASVPCGVCPHVALCSPGGVISPTTCVYFQKWLDF
;
A
#
# COMPACT_ATOMS: atom_id res chain seq x y z
N MET A 1 14.67 -66.27 -41.39
CA MET A 1 14.68 -65.43 -40.18
C MET A 1 15.94 -64.55 -40.18
N SER A 2 15.85 -63.39 -39.53
CA SER A 2 16.90 -62.38 -39.25
C SER A 2 17.40 -61.50 -40.40
N LYS A 3 16.73 -60.35 -40.52
CA LYS A 3 17.12 -59.15 -41.28
C LYS A 3 18.41 -58.54 -40.71
N ARG A 4 19.36 -58.20 -41.59
CA ARG A 4 20.53 -57.36 -41.29
C ARG A 4 20.05 -55.92 -41.00
N LYS A 5 20.36 -55.39 -39.82
CA LYS A 5 20.03 -54.01 -39.41
C LYS A 5 21.16 -53.07 -39.84
N ARG A 6 20.79 -52.06 -40.64
CA ARG A 6 21.60 -50.96 -41.19
C ARG A 6 22.06 -50.02 -40.05
N PRO A 7 23.25 -49.41 -40.14
CA PRO A 7 23.72 -48.43 -39.15
C PRO A 7 22.89 -47.14 -39.21
N GLU A 8 22.60 -46.56 -38.04
CA GLU A 8 21.80 -45.33 -37.93
C GLU A 8 22.63 -44.08 -38.30
N PRO A 9 22.02 -43.09 -38.98
CA PRO A 9 22.67 -41.84 -39.33
C PRO A 9 22.68 -40.88 -38.12
N LYS A 10 23.79 -40.15 -37.99
CA LYS A 10 23.90 -38.97 -37.13
C LYS A 10 23.08 -37.80 -37.68
N SER A 11 22.58 -37.00 -36.72
CA SER A 11 22.24 -35.56 -36.76
C SER A 11 21.06 -35.08 -37.59
N SER A 12 20.08 -34.45 -36.92
CA SER A 12 19.86 -32.99 -37.00
C SER A 12 18.73 -32.49 -36.08
N SER A 13 19.09 -31.70 -35.07
CA SER A 13 18.45 -30.45 -34.61
C SER A 13 16.91 -30.26 -34.72
N SER A 14 16.24 -30.17 -33.56
CA SER A 14 15.16 -29.19 -33.32
C SER A 14 14.73 -29.16 -31.84
N MET A 15 14.58 -27.95 -31.29
CA MET A 15 14.02 -27.56 -29.99
C MET A 15 14.88 -27.81 -28.75
N GLY A 16 15.47 -26.72 -28.24
CA GLY A 16 16.19 -26.65 -26.97
C GLY A 16 15.31 -27.16 -25.84
N GLY A 17 15.53 -28.40 -25.46
CA GLY A 17 14.95 -28.98 -24.27
C GLY A 17 15.42 -28.19 -23.07
N ILE A 18 14.45 -27.77 -22.25
CA ILE A 18 14.70 -27.24 -20.91
C ILE A 18 15.65 -28.20 -20.21
N ASN A 19 16.83 -27.71 -19.81
CA ASN A 19 17.86 -28.54 -19.18
C ASN A 19 17.30 -29.17 -17.89
N GLU A 20 17.78 -30.35 -17.47
CA GLU A 20 17.29 -30.99 -16.23
C GLU A 20 17.39 -30.06 -15.00
N ASP A 21 18.42 -29.22 -14.97
CA ASP A 21 18.61 -28.18 -13.96
C ASP A 21 17.55 -27.07 -14.04
N GLU A 22 17.16 -26.65 -15.25
CA GLU A 22 16.09 -25.66 -15.47
C GLU A 22 14.71 -26.24 -15.09
N LYS A 23 14.46 -27.53 -15.35
CA LYS A 23 13.22 -28.20 -14.92
C LYS A 23 13.13 -28.28 -13.41
N LYS A 24 14.22 -28.66 -12.72
CA LYS A 24 14.27 -28.68 -11.25
C LYS A 24 14.02 -27.29 -10.66
N LEU A 25 14.64 -26.26 -11.24
CA LEU A 25 14.44 -24.88 -10.84
C LEU A 25 12.99 -24.43 -11.05
N LEU A 26 12.40 -24.76 -12.20
CA LEU A 26 11.00 -24.44 -12.50
C LEU A 26 10.02 -25.14 -11.55
N THR A 27 10.25 -26.42 -11.24
CA THR A 27 9.43 -27.17 -10.27
C THR A 27 9.51 -26.55 -8.87
N LEU A 28 10.69 -26.07 -8.44
CA LEU A 28 10.86 -25.38 -7.16
C LEU A 28 10.17 -24.01 -7.13
N ILE A 29 10.21 -23.25 -8.23
CA ILE A 29 9.50 -21.98 -8.33
C ILE A 29 7.98 -22.22 -8.27
N ARG A 30 7.50 -23.25 -8.97
CA ARG A 30 6.08 -23.62 -8.99
C ARG A 30 5.58 -24.11 -7.65
N SER A 31 6.41 -24.83 -6.88
CA SER A 31 6.01 -25.28 -5.54
C SER A 31 5.86 -24.14 -4.52
N LYS A 32 6.41 -22.95 -4.82
CA LYS A 32 6.27 -21.74 -4.01
C LYS A 32 5.08 -20.86 -4.42
N GLU A 33 4.36 -21.25 -5.48
CA GLU A 33 3.13 -20.62 -5.98
C GLU A 33 3.20 -19.08 -5.96
N GLY A 34 2.33 -18.40 -5.19
CA GLY A 34 2.23 -16.94 -5.16
C GLY A 34 3.32 -16.22 -4.34
N MET A 35 4.09 -16.93 -3.51
CA MET A 35 5.19 -16.34 -2.71
C MET A 35 6.48 -16.15 -3.52
N GLY A 36 6.60 -16.88 -4.63
CA GLY A 36 7.82 -16.89 -5.44
C GLY A 36 9.02 -17.49 -4.72
N ALA A 37 10.08 -17.68 -5.49
CA ALA A 37 11.36 -18.15 -4.98
C ALA A 37 12.42 -17.06 -5.13
N THR A 38 13.18 -16.83 -4.07
CA THR A 38 14.36 -15.95 -4.13
C THR A 38 15.57 -16.67 -4.72
N THR A 39 16.54 -15.93 -5.24
CA THR A 39 17.82 -16.53 -5.66
C THR A 39 18.55 -17.26 -4.54
N PHE A 40 18.28 -16.91 -3.27
CA PHE A 40 18.85 -17.59 -2.11
C PHE A 40 18.18 -18.95 -1.90
N GLU A 41 16.85 -19.01 -1.87
CA GLU A 41 16.11 -20.27 -1.75
C GLU A 41 16.37 -21.21 -2.93
N MET A 42 16.58 -20.66 -4.13
CA MET A 42 17.02 -21.46 -5.27
C MET A 42 18.38 -22.10 -5.04
N LYS A 43 19.35 -21.38 -4.45
CA LYS A 43 20.69 -21.91 -4.14
C LYS A 43 20.67 -22.95 -3.02
N VAL A 44 19.79 -22.77 -2.02
CA VAL A 44 19.66 -23.68 -0.88
C VAL A 44 18.84 -24.92 -1.26
N GLY A 45 17.76 -24.72 -2.04
CA GLY A 45 16.82 -25.78 -2.44
C GLY A 45 17.25 -26.56 -3.67
N THR A 46 18.12 -25.99 -4.52
CA THR A 46 18.72 -26.71 -5.64
C THR A 46 20.22 -26.85 -5.40
N SER A 47 20.72 -28.09 -5.37
CA SER A 47 22.17 -28.40 -5.31
C SER A 47 22.84 -28.09 -6.66
N ILE A 48 22.63 -26.87 -7.17
CA ILE A 48 23.07 -26.39 -8.47
C ILE A 48 24.05 -25.23 -8.26
N GLN A 49 25.08 -25.13 -9.10
CA GLN A 49 26.04 -24.03 -8.99
C GLN A 49 25.39 -22.66 -9.26
N PRO A 50 25.77 -21.60 -8.52
CA PRO A 50 25.21 -20.25 -8.66
C PRO A 50 25.24 -19.68 -10.10
N THR A 51 26.29 -20.00 -10.87
CA THR A 51 26.47 -19.57 -12.26
C THR A 51 25.41 -20.18 -13.20
N LEU A 52 25.04 -21.44 -12.95
CA LEU A 52 24.02 -22.15 -13.72
C LEU A 52 22.62 -21.66 -13.37
N ILE A 53 22.35 -21.34 -12.10
CA ILE A 53 21.08 -20.73 -11.67
C ILE A 53 20.84 -19.41 -12.40
N THR A 54 21.86 -18.54 -12.48
CA THR A 54 21.73 -17.23 -13.14
C THR A 54 21.43 -17.37 -14.64
N ARG A 55 22.06 -18.35 -15.31
CA ARG A 55 21.79 -18.69 -16.72
C ARG A 55 20.40 -19.30 -16.91
N ALA A 56 20.00 -20.22 -16.03
CA ALA A 56 18.69 -20.86 -16.05
C ALA A 56 17.57 -19.84 -15.87
N ILE A 57 17.69 -18.90 -14.93
CA ILE A 57 16.72 -17.80 -14.74
C ILE A 57 16.60 -16.96 -16.03
N ALA A 58 17.73 -16.58 -16.65
CA ALA A 58 17.72 -15.81 -17.89
C ALA A 58 17.06 -16.58 -19.06
N SER A 59 17.30 -17.89 -19.14
CA SER A 59 16.69 -18.81 -20.12
C SER A 59 15.18 -18.96 -19.90
N LEU A 60 14.75 -19.21 -18.67
CA LEU A 60 13.35 -19.34 -18.27
C LEU A 60 12.57 -18.03 -18.45
N LYS A 61 13.20 -16.88 -18.23
CA LYS A 61 12.61 -15.55 -18.49
C LYS A 61 12.44 -15.31 -19.99
N ARG A 62 13.44 -15.69 -20.81
CA ARG A 62 13.37 -15.60 -22.28
C ARG A 62 12.27 -16.48 -22.87
N ASN A 63 12.03 -17.64 -22.26
CA ASN A 63 10.99 -18.58 -22.67
C ASN A 63 9.61 -18.24 -22.07
N HIS A 64 9.44 -17.10 -21.39
CA HIS A 64 8.20 -16.67 -20.74
C HIS A 64 7.61 -17.69 -19.77
N LEU A 65 8.46 -18.45 -19.06
CA LEU A 65 8.03 -19.42 -18.05
C LEU A 65 8.04 -18.83 -16.64
N ILE A 66 8.85 -17.79 -16.41
CA ILE A 66 8.94 -17.11 -15.11
C ILE A 66 8.86 -15.58 -15.25
N LYS A 67 8.27 -14.93 -14.25
CA LYS A 67 8.25 -13.47 -14.08
C LYS A 67 9.04 -13.06 -12.84
N GLU A 68 9.63 -11.88 -12.91
CA GLU A 68 10.41 -11.27 -11.84
C GLU A 68 9.54 -10.24 -11.12
N VAL A 69 9.35 -10.43 -9.81
CA VAL A 69 8.55 -9.55 -8.97
C VAL A 69 9.46 -8.98 -7.87
N PRO A 70 9.64 -7.65 -7.78
CA PRO A 70 10.38 -7.04 -6.68
C PRO A 70 9.62 -7.19 -5.36
N ASN A 71 10.32 -7.50 -4.28
CA ASN A 71 9.71 -7.56 -2.94
C ASN A 71 9.47 -6.13 -2.42
N MET A 72 8.22 -5.79 -2.06
CA MET A 72 7.89 -4.48 -1.48
C MET A 72 8.43 -4.28 -0.08
N ASN A 73 8.45 -5.31 0.77
CA ASN A 73 9.02 -5.22 2.12
C ASN A 73 10.54 -5.10 2.09
N ASN A 74 11.20 -5.57 1.04
CA ASN A 74 12.65 -5.51 0.90
C ASN A 74 13.07 -5.29 -0.55
N LYS A 75 13.13 -4.02 -0.96
CA LYS A 75 13.40 -3.59 -2.35
C LYS A 75 14.68 -4.17 -2.98
N GLY A 76 15.60 -4.72 -2.19
CA GLY A 76 16.81 -5.41 -2.66
C GLY A 76 16.59 -6.87 -3.08
N ILE A 77 15.49 -7.50 -2.67
CA ILE A 77 15.22 -8.93 -2.91
C ILE A 77 14.22 -9.09 -4.06
N LYS A 78 14.62 -9.87 -5.07
CA LYS A 78 13.79 -10.22 -6.23
C LYS A 78 13.25 -11.63 -6.07
N HIS A 79 11.94 -11.77 -6.26
CA HIS A 79 11.27 -13.06 -6.28
C HIS A 79 10.95 -13.46 -7.71
N PHE A 80 11.13 -14.74 -8.02
CA PHE A 80 10.78 -15.31 -9.31
C PHE A 80 9.53 -16.16 -9.14
N LEU A 81 8.54 -15.91 -9.99
CA LEU A 81 7.24 -16.58 -9.99
C LEU A 81 7.02 -17.28 -11.32
N GLY A 82 6.24 -18.36 -11.34
CA GLY A 82 5.67 -18.86 -12.61
C GLY A 82 4.79 -17.78 -13.24
N VAL A 83 4.78 -17.70 -14.57
CA VAL A 83 3.93 -16.73 -15.30
C VAL A 83 2.44 -16.99 -15.02
N GLU A 84 2.09 -18.25 -14.78
CA GLU A 84 0.75 -18.71 -14.45
C GLU A 84 0.23 -18.27 -13.07
N PHE A 85 1.10 -17.88 -12.15
CA PHE A 85 0.70 -17.52 -10.78
C PHE A 85 0.60 -16.02 -10.61
N GLU A 86 -0.34 -15.51 -9.82
CA GLU A 86 -0.37 -14.11 -9.39
C GLU A 86 0.46 -13.93 -8.11
N PRO A 87 1.28 -12.87 -8.01
CA PRO A 87 2.06 -12.62 -6.81
C PRO A 87 1.14 -12.33 -5.61
N CYS A 88 1.48 -12.89 -4.45
CA CYS A 88 0.72 -12.65 -3.22
C CYS A 88 0.74 -11.18 -2.83
N LYS A 89 -0.33 -10.72 -2.16
CA LYS A 89 -0.47 -9.34 -1.64
C LYS A 89 0.69 -8.90 -0.74
N GLU A 90 1.33 -9.83 -0.04
CA GLU A 90 2.52 -9.56 0.77
C GLU A 90 3.75 -9.15 -0.04
N LEU A 91 3.86 -9.61 -1.30
CA LEU A 91 4.96 -9.28 -2.21
C LEU A 91 4.71 -7.99 -2.97
N THR A 92 3.47 -7.78 -3.40
CA THR A 92 3.06 -6.59 -4.16
C THR A 92 2.70 -5.40 -3.29
N GLY A 93 2.59 -5.58 -1.98
CA GLY A 93 2.14 -4.51 -1.06
C GLY A 93 0.63 -4.29 -1.08
N GLY A 94 -0.12 -5.13 -1.79
CA GLY A 94 -1.56 -5.03 -1.96
C GLY A 94 -1.99 -4.14 -3.13
N ASP A 95 -3.29 -3.84 -3.17
CA ASP A 95 -3.96 -3.20 -4.32
C ASP A 95 -3.71 -1.68 -4.42
N TRP A 96 -2.91 -1.14 -3.49
CA TRP A 96 -2.49 0.26 -3.45
C TRP A 96 -1.22 0.55 -4.26
N TYR A 97 -0.59 -0.49 -4.81
CA TYR A 97 0.68 -0.37 -5.51
C TYR A 97 0.52 -0.64 -7.00
N ILE A 98 1.11 0.23 -7.82
CA ILE A 98 1.26 0.04 -9.26
C ILE A 98 2.76 -0.02 -9.55
N ASP A 99 3.21 -1.09 -10.20
CA ASP A 99 4.61 -1.30 -10.60
C ASP A 99 5.65 -1.10 -9.48
N GLY A 100 5.27 -1.45 -8.23
CA GLY A 100 6.15 -1.37 -7.07
C GLY A 100 6.28 0.02 -6.43
N ALA A 101 5.43 0.97 -6.83
CA ALA A 101 5.25 2.25 -6.16
C ALA A 101 3.83 2.36 -5.60
N LEU A 102 3.70 3.00 -4.43
CA LEU A 102 2.40 3.31 -3.84
C LEU A 102 1.71 4.35 -4.73
N ASP A 103 0.50 4.05 -5.16
CA ASP A 103 -0.34 4.97 -5.94
C ASP A 103 -0.98 6.01 -5.02
N VAL A 104 -0.21 7.05 -4.75
CA VAL A 104 -0.64 8.18 -3.92
C VAL A 104 -1.80 8.93 -4.56
N ASP A 105 -1.80 9.07 -5.89
CA ASP A 105 -2.83 9.82 -6.62
C ASP A 105 -4.19 9.12 -6.52
N LYS A 106 -4.22 7.79 -6.64
CA LYS A 106 -5.43 7.00 -6.42
C LYS A 106 -5.92 7.09 -4.98
N ILE A 107 -5.02 6.97 -3.99
CA ILE A 107 -5.38 7.08 -2.57
C ILE A 107 -5.99 8.45 -2.28
N GLU A 108 -5.33 9.53 -2.71
CA GLU A 108 -5.79 10.89 -2.48
C GLU A 108 -7.10 11.19 -3.23
N GLY A 109 -7.25 10.70 -4.46
CA GLY A 109 -8.50 10.79 -5.21
C GLY A 109 -9.67 10.10 -4.48
N LEU A 110 -9.46 8.93 -3.89
CA LEU A 110 -10.49 8.24 -3.11
C LEU A 110 -10.80 8.97 -1.79
N LYS A 111 -9.79 9.54 -1.13
CA LYS A 111 -9.98 10.40 0.05
C LYS A 111 -10.87 11.60 -0.27
N GLU A 112 -10.60 12.29 -1.37
CA GLU A 112 -11.43 13.42 -1.80
C GLU A 112 -12.88 13.00 -2.05
N ILE A 113 -13.09 11.83 -2.67
CA ILE A 113 -14.43 11.30 -2.90
C ILE A 113 -15.14 11.04 -1.58
N CYS A 114 -14.49 10.41 -0.60
CA CYS A 114 -15.02 10.22 0.75
C CYS A 114 -15.45 11.53 1.40
N VAL A 115 -14.59 12.56 1.32
CA VAL A 115 -14.90 13.90 1.87
C VAL A 115 -16.08 14.52 1.14
N LYS A 116 -16.12 14.47 -0.19
CA LYS A 116 -17.23 14.98 -1.02
C LYS A 116 -18.56 14.27 -0.70
N ILE A 117 -18.54 12.97 -0.41
CA ILE A 117 -19.72 12.21 0.03
C ILE A 117 -20.23 12.75 1.37
N LEU A 118 -19.33 12.91 2.34
CA LEU A 118 -19.67 13.42 3.67
C LEU A 118 -20.14 14.88 3.64
N GLU A 119 -19.58 15.73 2.78
CA GLU A 119 -20.01 17.13 2.61
C GLU A 119 -21.40 17.24 1.95
N ARG A 120 -21.74 16.35 1.02
CA ARG A 120 -23.04 16.35 0.33
C ARG A 120 -24.17 15.75 1.16
N HIS A 121 -23.84 14.91 2.15
CA HIS A 121 -24.86 14.20 2.91
C HIS A 121 -25.56 15.14 3.90
N LYS A 122 -26.89 15.25 3.78
CA LYS A 122 -27.72 16.13 4.63
C LYS A 122 -27.66 15.75 6.10
N ASN A 123 -27.60 14.45 6.37
CA ASN A 123 -27.31 13.92 7.70
C ASN A 123 -25.79 14.04 7.86
N ARG A 124 -25.32 14.77 8.88
CA ARG A 124 -23.89 15.02 9.15
C ARG A 124 -23.05 13.75 9.43
N VAL A 125 -23.64 12.58 9.22
CA VAL A 125 -23.16 11.27 9.60
C VAL A 125 -23.48 10.29 8.45
N VAL A 126 -22.51 9.47 8.08
CA VAL A 126 -22.60 8.48 7.00
C VAL A 126 -22.05 7.13 7.47
N THR A 127 -22.73 6.03 7.15
CA THR A 127 -22.25 4.67 7.49
C THR A 127 -21.31 4.13 6.43
N LEU A 128 -20.54 3.09 6.79
CA LEU A 128 -19.63 2.42 5.89
C LEU A 128 -20.33 1.86 4.63
N ASP A 129 -21.53 1.31 4.79
CA ASP A 129 -22.27 0.72 3.66
C ASP A 129 -22.72 1.77 2.65
N VAL A 130 -23.08 2.97 3.12
CA VAL A 130 -23.38 4.10 2.22
C VAL A 130 -22.14 4.46 1.42
N ILE A 131 -20.98 4.63 2.07
CA ILE A 131 -19.72 4.96 1.38
C ILE A 131 -19.36 3.88 0.35
N CYS A 132 -19.47 2.59 0.71
CA CYS A 132 -19.26 1.49 -0.23
C CYS A 132 -20.20 1.56 -1.44
N SER A 133 -21.50 1.80 -1.22
CA SER A 133 -22.48 1.89 -2.31
C SER A 133 -22.23 3.08 -3.25
N TYR A 134 -21.64 4.17 -2.74
CA TYR A 134 -21.24 5.30 -3.56
C TYR A 134 -20.00 4.95 -4.41
N PHE A 135 -19.03 4.26 -3.84
CA PHE A 135 -17.88 3.78 -4.60
C PHE A 135 -18.29 2.83 -5.72
N GLU A 136 -19.24 1.92 -5.48
CA GLU A 136 -19.78 1.04 -6.53
C GLU A 136 -20.44 1.80 -7.69
N LYS A 137 -21.02 2.97 -7.43
CA LYS A 137 -21.67 3.81 -8.46
C LYS A 137 -20.70 4.69 -9.23
N VAL A 138 -19.61 5.10 -8.59
CA VAL A 138 -18.62 6.03 -9.17
C VAL A 138 -17.50 5.27 -9.89
N MET A 139 -17.16 4.08 -9.43
CA MET A 139 -16.04 3.28 -9.91
C MET A 139 -16.56 2.04 -10.66
N ASP A 140 -16.81 2.18 -11.96
CA ASP A 140 -17.30 1.09 -12.82
C ASP A 140 -16.24 0.00 -13.12
N LYS A 141 -14.94 0.29 -12.88
CA LYS A 141 -13.81 -0.57 -13.27
C LYS A 141 -12.97 -1.14 -12.13
N ASP A 142 -12.88 -0.45 -10.99
CA ASP A 142 -12.11 -0.89 -9.82
C ASP A 142 -13.06 -1.11 -8.65
N LYS A 143 -13.52 -2.35 -8.48
CA LYS A 143 -14.40 -2.71 -7.38
C LYS A 143 -13.61 -2.69 -6.08
N LEU A 144 -13.66 -1.56 -5.38
CA LEU A 144 -13.00 -1.38 -4.09
C LEU A 144 -13.64 -2.32 -3.05
N THR A 145 -12.83 -3.14 -2.40
CA THR A 145 -13.27 -4.08 -1.36
C THR A 145 -13.67 -3.30 -0.10
N LYS A 146 -14.64 -3.79 0.68
CA LYS A 146 -15.04 -3.16 1.96
C LYS A 146 -13.84 -2.91 2.89
N GLU A 147 -12.83 -3.77 2.87
CA GLU A 147 -11.60 -3.65 3.65
C GLU A 147 -10.73 -2.46 3.20
N GLN A 148 -10.59 -2.27 1.90
CA GLN A 148 -9.85 -1.13 1.34
C GLN A 148 -10.55 0.19 1.69
N THR A 149 -11.89 0.24 1.60
CA THR A 149 -12.66 1.41 2.05
C THR A 149 -12.41 1.71 3.53
N LYS A 150 -12.36 0.69 4.39
CA LYS A 150 -12.02 0.87 5.81
C LYS A 150 -10.62 1.44 5.99
N GLU A 151 -9.65 1.01 5.20
CA GLU A 151 -8.28 1.51 5.29
C GLU A 151 -8.19 3.00 4.92
N ILE A 152 -8.86 3.41 3.85
CA ILE A 152 -8.95 4.83 3.47
C ILE A 152 -9.62 5.64 4.59
N LEU A 153 -10.72 5.14 5.15
CA LEU A 153 -11.43 5.83 6.22
C LEU A 153 -10.57 5.93 7.47
N LYS A 154 -9.84 4.88 7.85
CA LYS A 154 -8.86 4.94 8.94
C LYS A 154 -7.80 6.00 8.68
N ASN A 155 -7.30 6.09 7.45
CA ASN A 155 -6.32 7.10 7.08
C ASN A 155 -6.90 8.53 7.24
N LEU A 156 -8.13 8.77 6.79
CA LEU A 156 -8.84 10.03 6.99
C LEU A 156 -9.12 10.35 8.48
N VAL A 157 -9.33 9.33 9.31
CA VAL A 157 -9.46 9.50 10.77
C VAL A 157 -8.12 9.92 11.37
N LEU A 158 -7.01 9.30 10.96
CA LEU A 158 -5.67 9.66 11.42
C LEU A 158 -5.28 11.09 11.00
N ASP A 159 -5.67 11.49 9.79
CA ASP A 159 -5.50 12.86 9.28
C ASP A 159 -6.42 13.88 9.99
N ASN A 160 -7.25 13.43 10.95
CA ASN A 160 -8.28 14.22 11.63
C ASN A 160 -9.23 14.94 10.67
N VAL A 161 -9.50 14.38 9.50
CA VAL A 161 -10.48 14.91 8.52
C VAL A 161 -11.88 14.38 8.84
N ILE A 162 -11.97 13.13 9.29
CA ILE A 162 -13.22 12.48 9.68
C ILE A 162 -13.12 11.90 11.09
N MET A 163 -14.27 11.73 11.74
CA MET A 163 -14.38 11.16 13.08
C MET A 163 -15.29 9.94 13.02
N GLU A 164 -14.81 8.85 13.61
CA GLU A 164 -15.62 7.66 13.84
C GLU A 164 -16.52 7.87 15.07
N VAL A 165 -17.82 7.67 14.90
CA VAL A 165 -18.83 7.84 15.96
C VAL A 165 -19.78 6.65 15.94
N LYS A 166 -20.14 6.16 17.12
CA LYS A 166 -21.19 5.14 17.26
C LYS A 166 -22.55 5.82 17.27
N SER A 167 -23.47 5.28 16.48
CA SER A 167 -24.84 5.79 16.40
C SER A 167 -25.56 5.71 17.74
N SER A 168 -26.12 6.84 18.18
CA SER A 168 -27.03 6.92 19.32
C SER A 168 -28.49 6.69 18.94
N GLY A 169 -28.80 6.51 17.65
CA GLY A 169 -30.17 6.36 17.12
C GLY A 169 -31.05 7.61 17.23
N LEU A 170 -30.50 8.75 17.67
CA LEU A 170 -31.21 10.00 17.90
C LEU A 170 -30.62 11.12 17.05
N SER A 171 -31.45 12.10 16.65
CA SER A 171 -31.04 13.29 15.88
C SER A 171 -30.35 12.98 14.53
N GLU A 172 -29.09 13.35 14.35
CA GLU A 172 -28.26 13.14 13.15
C GLU A 172 -28.03 11.65 12.83
N PHE A 173 -28.35 10.75 13.79
CA PHE A 173 -28.23 9.30 13.69
C PHE A 173 -29.56 8.58 13.43
N SER A 174 -30.65 9.31 13.20
CA SER A 174 -32.02 8.76 13.07
C SER A 174 -32.20 7.71 11.95
N SER A 175 -31.33 7.73 10.92
CA SER A 175 -31.36 6.76 9.82
C SER A 175 -30.43 5.56 10.01
N THR A 176 -29.82 5.38 11.19
CA THR A 176 -28.79 4.35 11.45
C THR A 176 -29.16 3.52 12.67
N ARG A 177 -28.71 2.25 12.73
CA ARG A 177 -29.00 1.39 13.88
C ARG A 177 -28.17 1.83 15.09
N ILE A 178 -28.77 1.81 16.27
CA ILE A 178 -28.07 2.12 17.53
C ILE A 178 -26.83 1.22 17.66
N GLY A 179 -25.67 1.83 17.92
CA GLY A 179 -24.38 1.15 18.02
C GLY A 179 -23.63 0.97 16.69
N GLU A 180 -24.22 1.33 15.56
CA GLU A 180 -23.59 1.24 14.25
C GLU A 180 -22.46 2.26 14.10
N VAL A 181 -21.34 1.84 13.49
CA VAL A 181 -20.19 2.71 13.25
C VAL A 181 -20.48 3.63 12.08
N CYS A 182 -20.38 4.92 12.36
CA CYS A 182 -20.61 5.98 11.40
C CYS A 182 -19.44 6.96 11.35
N TYR A 183 -19.33 7.68 10.25
CA TYR A 183 -18.30 8.67 10.00
C TYR A 183 -18.94 10.04 9.83
N LYS A 184 -18.35 11.05 10.45
CA LYS A 184 -18.70 12.45 10.24
C LYS A 184 -17.46 13.26 9.96
N LEU A 185 -17.58 14.40 9.28
CA LEU A 185 -16.47 15.33 9.16
C LEU A 185 -16.10 15.86 10.54
N THR A 186 -14.81 15.87 10.86
CA THR A 186 -14.32 16.62 12.02
C THR A 186 -14.55 18.10 11.75
N GLY A 187 -14.86 18.87 12.79
CA GLY A 187 -15.18 20.28 12.63
C GLY A 187 -13.99 21.13 12.17
N LYS A 188 -13.75 21.18 10.86
CA LYS A 188 -13.78 22.46 10.13
C LYS A 188 -15.13 22.49 9.41
N LYS A 189 -15.93 23.53 9.63
CA LYS A 189 -17.24 23.80 8.98
C LYS A 189 -18.51 23.26 9.69
N SER A 190 -18.72 23.67 10.95
CA SER A 190 -20.08 24.01 11.42
C SER A 190 -20.48 25.46 11.05
N GLY A 191 -19.60 26.18 10.34
CA GLY A 191 -19.83 27.54 9.85
C GLY A 191 -18.53 28.12 9.31
N GLY A 192 -18.35 28.10 7.98
CA GLY A 192 -17.54 29.03 7.17
C GLY A 192 -16.10 29.41 7.55
N GLY A 193 -15.50 28.91 8.62
CA GLY A 193 -14.15 29.27 9.05
C GLY A 193 -13.12 28.19 8.70
N GLU A 194 -12.01 28.58 8.09
CA GLU A 194 -10.77 27.80 8.05
C GLU A 194 -10.44 27.29 9.48
N ALA A 195 -9.84 26.08 9.65
CA ALA A 195 -9.32 25.79 11.01
C ALA A 195 -8.24 26.79 11.27
N ARG A 196 -8.53 27.54 12.32
CA ARG A 196 -7.55 28.26 13.06
C ARG A 196 -6.70 27.19 13.71
N ALA A 197 -5.41 27.19 13.39
CA ALA A 197 -4.43 26.60 14.28
C ALA A 197 -4.75 27.12 15.70
N GLY A 198 -4.70 26.25 16.70
CA GLY A 198 -5.00 26.66 18.07
C GLY A 198 -4.19 27.90 18.44
N ALA A 199 -4.74 28.82 19.23
CA ALA A 199 -4.08 30.10 19.52
C ALA A 199 -2.62 29.93 19.98
N PHE A 200 -2.30 28.83 20.64
CA PHE A 200 -0.95 28.48 21.05
C PHE A 200 0.02 28.18 19.89
N ALA A 201 -0.46 27.57 18.79
CA ALA A 201 0.33 27.33 17.59
C ALA A 201 0.61 28.61 16.77
N SER A 202 -0.11 29.71 17.06
CA SER A 202 0.11 31.01 16.41
C SER A 202 1.17 31.88 17.10
N VAL A 203 1.71 31.43 18.24
CA VAL A 203 2.70 32.15 19.04
C VAL A 203 3.97 31.31 19.13
N PRO A 204 5.18 31.90 19.08
CA PRO A 204 6.45 31.16 19.11
C PRO A 204 6.62 30.26 20.33
N CYS A 205 5.92 30.55 21.44
CA CYS A 205 5.93 29.71 22.63
C CYS A 205 5.36 28.30 22.39
N GLY A 206 4.44 28.13 21.43
CA GLY A 206 3.81 26.85 21.15
C GLY A 206 4.72 25.78 20.57
N VAL A 207 5.81 26.20 19.97
CA VAL A 207 6.83 25.33 19.34
C VAL A 207 8.20 25.51 19.97
N CYS A 208 8.31 26.27 21.07
CA CYS A 208 9.58 26.57 21.69
C CYS A 208 10.17 25.33 22.37
N PRO A 209 11.37 24.87 21.97
CA PRO A 209 11.99 23.66 22.53
C PRO A 209 12.42 23.84 24.00
N HIS A 210 12.49 25.08 24.47
CA HIS A 210 12.92 25.42 25.83
C HIS A 210 11.81 26.07 26.67
N VAL A 211 10.54 25.91 26.28
CA VAL A 211 9.41 26.53 26.99
C VAL A 211 9.38 26.18 28.48
N ALA A 212 9.77 24.95 28.84
CA ALA A 212 9.82 24.48 30.22
C ALA A 212 10.91 25.15 31.07
N LEU A 213 11.94 25.74 30.44
CA LEU A 213 13.04 26.43 31.11
C LEU A 213 12.86 27.96 31.10
N CYS A 214 11.83 28.44 30.42
CA CYS A 214 11.58 29.87 30.24
C CYS A 214 10.92 30.46 31.49
N SER A 215 11.60 31.39 32.15
CA SER A 215 11.09 32.06 33.35
C SER A 215 11.46 33.55 33.40
N PRO A 216 10.64 34.41 34.03
CA PRO A 216 11.01 35.81 34.24
C PRO A 216 12.33 35.92 35.02
N GLY A 217 13.35 36.58 34.45
CA GLY A 217 14.68 36.74 35.07
C GLY A 217 15.59 35.50 35.02
N GLY A 218 15.17 34.40 34.40
CA GLY A 218 16.01 33.23 34.16
C GLY A 218 16.99 33.41 32.99
N VAL A 219 17.89 32.44 32.81
CA VAL A 219 18.83 32.40 31.66
C VAL A 219 18.08 32.41 30.32
N ILE A 220 16.94 31.73 30.28
CA ILE A 220 15.96 31.82 29.19
C ILE A 220 14.78 32.59 29.74
N SER A 221 14.56 33.81 29.24
CA SER A 221 13.51 34.71 29.74
C SER A 221 12.60 35.20 28.63
N PRO A 222 11.29 35.38 28.89
CA PRO A 222 10.38 35.98 27.92
C PRO A 222 10.81 37.38 27.50
N THR A 223 11.41 38.16 28.41
CA THR A 223 11.82 39.56 28.19
C THR A 223 13.00 39.68 27.23
N THR A 224 13.88 38.68 27.18
CA THR A 224 15.06 38.65 26.29
C THR A 224 14.93 37.58 25.20
N CYS A 225 13.70 37.11 24.94
CA CYS A 225 13.45 35.99 24.04
C CYS A 225 13.59 36.39 22.57
N VAL A 226 14.61 35.85 21.89
CA VAL A 226 14.86 36.10 20.46
C VAL A 226 13.69 35.66 19.58
N TYR A 227 13.02 34.56 19.91
CA TYR A 227 11.86 34.08 19.13
C TYR A 227 10.67 35.01 19.25
N PHE A 228 10.45 35.58 20.44
CA PHE A 228 9.35 36.50 20.69
C PHE A 228 9.61 37.85 20.02
N GLN A 229 10.86 38.34 20.10
CA GLN A 229 11.27 39.58 19.45
C GLN A 229 11.14 39.49 17.92
N LYS A 230 11.70 38.44 17.29
CA LYS A 230 11.53 38.21 15.84
C LYS A 230 10.09 38.04 15.39
N TRP A 231 9.22 37.52 16.27
CA TRP A 231 7.80 37.34 15.96
C TRP A 231 7.01 38.66 16.09
N LEU A 232 7.45 39.59 16.93
CA LEU A 232 6.85 40.92 17.07
C LEU A 232 7.39 41.95 16.07
N ASP A 233 8.63 41.75 15.60
CA ASP A 233 9.26 42.56 14.56
C ASP A 233 8.65 42.21 13.18
N PHE A 234 7.48 42.79 12.88
CA PHE A 234 6.84 42.75 11.55
C PHE A 234 7.25 43.92 10.66
#